data_AF-A0A2N0D5G2-F1
#
_entry.id   AF-A0A2N0D5G2-F1
#
_cell.length_a   1.000
_cell.length_b   1.000
_cell.length_c   1.000
_cell.angle_alpha   90.00
_cell.angle_beta   90.00
_cell.angle_gamma   90.00
#
_symmetry.space_group_name_H-M   'P 1'
#
loop_
_entity.id
_entity.type
_entity.pdbx_description
1 polymer ?
#
loop_
_entity_poly.entity_id
_entity_poly.type
_entity_poly.pdbx_seq_one_letter_code
_entity_poly.pdbx_strand_id
1 'polypeptide(L)' 'MAYSSKDLELSRRRVVEDRKHIAAQEAHIAGILLRGEPSSLAAEQLVDFNQQLRAHTFECDLIAAALRADRH' A
#
# COMPACT_ATOMS: atom_id res chain seq x y z
N MET A 1 -5.97 -0.35 -23.43
CA MET A 1 -4.52 -0.57 -23.18
C MET A 1 -4.38 -2.00 -22.72
N ALA A 2 -3.50 -2.81 -23.35
CA ALA A 2 -3.20 -4.15 -22.88
C ALA A 2 -2.20 -4.05 -21.72
N TYR A 3 -2.48 -4.70 -20.60
CA TYR A 3 -1.57 -4.77 -19.47
C TYR A 3 -0.43 -5.75 -19.76
N SER A 4 0.73 -5.55 -19.16
CA SER A 4 1.90 -6.42 -19.30
C SER A 4 2.34 -7.04 -17.98
N SER A 5 3.15 -8.10 -18.04
CA SER A 5 3.78 -8.68 -16.85
C SER A 5 4.63 -7.66 -16.08
N LYS A 6 5.18 -6.66 -16.77
CA LYS A 6 5.97 -5.58 -16.15
C LYS A 6 5.08 -4.63 -15.34
N ASP A 7 3.87 -4.36 -15.80
CA ASP A 7 2.90 -3.54 -15.07
C ASP A 7 2.47 -4.24 -13.77
N LEU A 8 2.27 -5.55 -13.83
CA LEU A 8 1.97 -6.36 -12.65
C LEU A 8 3.13 -6.35 -11.64
N GLU A 9 4.36 -6.47 -12.11
CA GLU A 9 5.54 -6.40 -11.24
C GLU A 9 5.67 -5.03 -10.57
N LEU A 10 5.49 -3.94 -11.34
CA LEU A 10 5.53 -2.59 -10.81
C LEU A 10 4.43 -2.37 -9.75
N SER A 11 3.20 -2.80 -10.03
CA SER A 11 2.09 -2.68 -9.10
C SER A 11 2.32 -3.48 -7.81
N ARG A 12 2.85 -4.70 -7.91
CA ARG A 12 3.27 -5.50 -6.73
C ARG A 12 4.33 -4.80 -5.89
N ARG A 13 5.32 -4.16 -6.52
CA ARG A 13 6.35 -3.39 -5.80
C ARG A 13 5.72 -2.22 -5.02
N ARG A 14 4.76 -1.50 -5.59
CA ARG A 14 4.05 -0.43 -4.89
C ARG A 14 3.34 -0.93 -3.63
N VAL A 15 2.63 -2.05 -3.72
CA VAL A 15 1.97 -2.68 -2.56
C VAL A 15 2.98 -3.05 -1.46
N VAL A 16 4.18 -3.52 -1.84
CA VAL A 16 5.24 -3.82 -0.87
C VAL A 16 5.78 -2.55 -0.21
N GLU A 17 6.00 -1.48 -0.97
CA GLU A 17 6.43 -0.18 -0.43
C GLU A 17 5.39 0.43 0.51
N ASP A 18 4.10 0.38 0.17
CA ASP A 18 3.02 0.86 1.04
C ASP A 18 3.03 0.15 2.39
N ARG A 19 3.22 -1.18 2.38
CA ARG A 19 3.33 -1.97 3.62
C ARG A 19 4.53 -1.57 4.47
N LYS A 20 5.65 -1.20 3.86
CA LYS A 20 6.82 -0.67 4.59
C LYS A 20 6.51 0.68 5.22
N HIS A 21 5.84 1.58 4.50
CA HIS A 21 5.41 2.86 5.05
C HIS A 21 4.44 2.70 6.21
N ILE A 22 3.48 1.80 6.10
CA ILE A 22 2.55 1.45 7.20
C ILE A 22 3.34 0.95 8.42
N ALA A 23 4.23 -0.03 8.26
CA ALA A 23 5.00 -0.57 9.38
C ALA A 23 5.91 0.49 10.03
N ALA A 24 6.53 1.36 9.23
CA ALA A 24 7.32 2.48 9.75
C ALA A 24 6.46 3.48 10.54
N GLN A 25 5.25 3.78 10.05
CA GLN A 25 4.32 4.68 10.72
C GLN A 25 3.77 4.09 12.02
N GLU A 26 3.44 2.81 12.04
CA GLU A 26 3.02 2.10 13.26
C GLU A 26 4.12 2.13 14.33
N ALA A 27 5.37 1.89 13.92
CA ALA A 27 6.53 2.01 14.82
C ALA A 27 6.72 3.45 15.32
N HIS A 28 6.51 4.44 14.45
CA HIS A 28 6.57 5.86 14.81
C HIS A 28 5.50 6.23 15.85
N ILE A 29 4.25 5.80 15.65
CA ILE A 29 3.14 5.99 16.60
C ILE A 29 3.47 5.34 17.93
N ALA A 30 3.96 4.11 17.94
CA ALA A 30 4.37 3.44 19.18
C ALA A 30 5.44 4.25 19.93
N GLY A 31 6.41 4.82 19.22
CA GLY A 31 7.42 5.71 19.80
C GLY A 31 6.84 7.01 20.38
N ILE A 32 5.88 7.64 19.69
CA ILE A 32 5.17 8.84 20.18
C ILE A 32 4.41 8.52 21.48
N LEU A 33 3.67 7.41 21.50
CA LEU A 33 2.87 7.01 22.66
C LEU A 33 3.75 6.73 23.88
N LEU A 34 4.93 6.11 23.68
CA LEU A 34 5.89 5.88 24.77
C LEU A 34 6.43 7.18 25.38
N ARG A 35 6.48 8.27 24.62
CA ARG A 35 6.90 9.59 25.10
C ARG A 35 5.75 10.40 25.71
N GLY A 36 4.52 9.88 25.70
CA GLY A 36 3.32 10.60 26.16
C GLY A 36 2.93 11.77 25.25
N GLU A 37 3.39 11.76 24.00
CA GLU A 37 3.09 12.78 23.01
C GLU A 37 1.74 12.49 22.31
N PRO A 38 1.03 13.50 21.82
CA PRO A 38 -0.19 13.30 21.05
C PRO A 38 0.11 12.64 19.70
N SER A 39 -0.59 11.54 19.38
CA SER A 39 -0.38 10.75 18.16
C SER A 39 -1.43 10.96 17.07
N SER A 40 -2.33 11.94 17.21
CA SER A 40 -3.47 12.13 16.29
C SER A 40 -3.05 12.31 14.84
N LEU A 41 -2.09 13.20 14.58
CA LEU A 41 -1.57 13.44 13.23
C LEU A 41 -0.90 12.19 12.64
N ALA A 42 -0.13 11.46 13.45
CA ALA A 42 0.51 10.23 13.00
C ALA A 42 -0.51 9.12 12.70
N ALA A 43 -1.62 9.07 13.46
CA ALA A 43 -2.72 8.16 13.22
C ALA A 43 -3.50 8.50 11.94
N GLU A 44 -3.73 9.79 11.65
CA GLU A 44 -4.33 10.23 10.38
C GLU A 44 -3.48 9.81 9.17
N GLN A 45 -2.15 10.03 9.24
CA GLN A 45 -1.23 9.57 8.19
C GLN A 45 -1.25 8.04 8.00
N LEU A 46 -1.44 7.28 9.08
CA LEU A 46 -1.60 5.82 8.98
C LEU A 46 -2.88 5.44 8.23
N VAL A 47 -3.97 6.20 8.41
CA VAL A 47 -5.21 5.99 7.65
C VAL A 47 -4.97 6.24 6.16
N ASP A 48 -4.27 7.31 5.81
CA ASP A 48 -3.94 7.63 4.41
C ASP A 48 -3.09 6.53 3.76
N PHE A 49 -2.05 6.03 4.44
CA PHE A 49 -1.26 4.91 3.94
C PHE A 49 -2.09 3.63 3.75
N ASN A 50 -3.03 3.36 4.65
CA ASN A 50 -3.94 2.22 4.50
C ASN A 50 -4.90 2.39 3.30
N GLN A 51 -5.37 3.61 3.02
CA GLN A 51 -6.18 3.89 1.84
C GLN A 51 -5.37 3.71 0.55
N GLN A 52 -4.12 4.19 0.52
CA GLN A 52 -3.21 3.99 -0.61
C GLN A 52 -2.93 2.50 -0.85
N LEU A 53 -2.63 1.73 0.21
CA LEU A 53 -2.43 0.28 0.10
C LEU A 53 -3.65 -0.42 -0.52
N ARG A 54 -4.86 -0.04 -0.11
CA ARG A 54 -6.10 -0.60 -0.68
C ARG A 54 -6.22 -0.28 -2.16
N ALA A 55 -5.94 0.96 -2.56
CA ALA A 55 -6.01 1.38 -3.96
C ALA A 55 -5.00 0.62 -4.83
N HIS A 56 -3.74 0.53 -4.41
CA HIS A 56 -2.71 -0.19 -5.16
C HIS A 56 -2.94 -1.72 -5.17
N THR A 57 -3.50 -2.29 -4.10
CA THR A 57 -3.89 -3.71 -4.09
C THR A 57 -4.97 -3.97 -5.12
N PHE A 58 -6.00 -3.10 -5.18
CA PHE A 58 -7.06 -3.21 -6.19
C PHE A 58 -6.51 -3.07 -7.62
N GLU A 59 -5.62 -2.10 -7.86
CA GLU A 59 -4.94 -1.95 -9.16
C GLU A 59 -4.16 -3.23 -9.53
N CYS A 60 -3.42 -3.81 -8.59
CA CYS A 60 -2.66 -5.04 -8.79
C CYS A 60 -3.57 -6.22 -9.18
N ASP A 61 -4.70 -6.36 -8.48
CA ASP A 61 -5.68 -7.42 -8.75
C ASP A 61 -6.33 -7.25 -10.12
N LEU A 62 -6.65 -6.02 -10.52
CA LEU A 62 -7.20 -5.70 -11.83
C LEU A 62 -6.22 -6.03 -12.96
N ILE A 63 -4.95 -5.66 -12.82
CA ILE A 63 -3.89 -6.00 -13.78
C ILE A 63 -3.73 -7.53 -13.88
N ALA A 64 -3.72 -8.22 -12.75
CA ALA A 64 -3.59 -9.68 -12.72
C ALA A 64 -4.78 -10.37 -13.39
N ALA A 65 -6.00 -9.87 -13.19
CA ALA A 65 -7.21 -10.38 -13.81
C ALA A 65 -7.19 -10.17 -15.34
N ALA A 66 -6.83 -8.97 -15.81
CA ALA A 66 -6.72 -8.67 -17.24
C ALA A 66 -5.68 -9.57 -17.93
N LEU A 67 -4.50 -9.75 -17.33
CA LEU A 67 -3.46 -10.64 -17.85
C LEU A 67 -3.87 -12.12 -17.89
N ARG A 68 -4.83 -12.55 -17.07
CA ARG A 68 -5.39 -13.91 -17.12
C ARG A 68 -6.43 -14.03 -18.23
N ALA A 69 -7.28 -13.02 -18.39
CA ALA A 69 -8.27 -12.96 -19.46
C ALA A 69 -7.60 -12.95 -20.85
N ASP A 70 -6.53 -12.18 -21.04
CA ASP A 70 -5.80 -12.09 -22.32
C ASP A 70 -5.06 -13.37 -22.72
N ARG A 71 -4.93 -14.36 -21.82
CA ARG A 71 -4.32 -15.67 -22.11
C ARG A 71 -5.33 -16.72 -22.59
N HIS A 72 -6.63 -16.40 -22.58
CA HIS A 72 -7.72 -17.26 -23.03
C HIS A 72 -8.24 -16.80 -24.40
#